data_AF-A0A2N1Q7T0-F1
#
_entry.id   AF-A0A2N1Q7T0-F1
#
_cell.length_a   1.000
_cell.length_b   1.000
_cell.length_c   1.000
_cell.angle_alpha   90.00
_cell.angle_beta   90.00
_cell.angle_gamma   90.00
#
_symmetry.space_group_name_H-M   'P 1'
#
loop_
_entity.id
_entity.type
_entity.pdbx_description
1 polymer ?
#
loop_
_entity_poly.entity_id
_entity_poly.type
_entity_poly.pdbx_seq_one_letter_code
_entity_poly.pdbx_strand_id
1 'polypeptide(L)'
;KVESIVGLTFSIIFGTLFIYFMWRNQVYIGWFENGDFEHVVIPFFNADVLKTFIPFYIISVVLTIVESGLKLKSGHWNFSIATIHTVEQILSIIVLFFFATTTNLVNPTFWAEAAAYTEITAEQFSEGFSKGIYGFAWFVAVMGSIDILSTWFKTLKPNRKEIK
;
A
#
# COMPACT_ATOMS: atom_id res chain seq x y z
N LYS A 1 8.53 -20.04 10.81
CA LYS A 1 9.90 -19.53 10.55
C LYS A 1 10.11 -19.16 9.08
N VAL A 2 9.97 -20.10 8.12
CA VAL A 2 10.10 -19.79 6.68
C VAL A 2 9.14 -18.69 6.23
N GLU A 3 7.86 -18.78 6.60
CA GLU A 3 6.84 -17.76 6.31
C GLU A 3 7.27 -16.35 6.79
N SER A 4 7.81 -16.23 8.00
CA SER A 4 8.29 -14.96 8.55
C SER A 4 9.51 -14.42 7.83
N ILE A 5 10.43 -15.29 7.39
CA ILE A 5 11.63 -14.89 6.64
C ILE A 5 11.24 -14.41 5.24
N VAL A 6 10.37 -15.16 4.56
CA VAL A 6 9.85 -14.77 3.24
C VAL A 6 9.10 -13.44 3.35
N GLY A 7 8.18 -13.32 4.31
CA GLY A 7 7.44 -12.07 4.55
C GLY A 7 8.35 -10.87 4.79
N LEU A 8 9.38 -11.03 5.63
CA LEU A 8 10.36 -9.97 5.90
C LEU A 8 11.13 -9.56 4.64
N THR A 9 11.67 -10.52 3.88
CA THR A 9 12.43 -10.25 2.66
C THR A 9 11.59 -9.52 1.63
N PHE A 10 10.35 -9.98 1.40
CA PHE A 10 9.43 -9.31 0.48
C PHE A 10 9.10 -7.90 0.94
N SER A 11 8.81 -7.72 2.24
CA SER A 11 8.47 -6.40 2.80
C SER A 11 9.62 -5.40 2.63
N ILE A 12 10.87 -5.82 2.84
CA ILE A 12 12.04 -4.96 2.65
C ILE A 12 12.24 -4.61 1.18
N ILE A 13 12.23 -5.61 0.29
CA ILE A 13 12.48 -5.40 -1.14
C ILE A 13 11.38 -4.52 -1.75
N PHE A 14 10.12 -4.93 -1.62
CA PHE A 14 8.99 -4.19 -2.21
C PHE A 14 8.73 -2.87 -1.48
N GLY A 15 8.92 -2.82 -0.16
CA GLY A 15 8.82 -1.57 0.61
C GLY A 15 9.82 -0.53 0.12
N THR A 16 11.10 -0.91 -0.01
CA THR A 16 12.16 -0.01 -0.48
C THR A 16 11.95 0.41 -1.94
N LEU A 17 11.61 -0.55 -2.81
CA LEU A 17 11.31 -0.27 -4.21
C LEU A 17 10.13 0.70 -4.36
N PHE A 18 9.07 0.50 -3.59
CA PHE A 18 7.89 1.36 -3.64
C PHE A 18 8.18 2.77 -3.10
N ILE A 19 8.97 2.90 -2.03
CA ILE A 19 9.42 4.21 -1.52
C ILE A 19 10.25 4.94 -2.59
N TYR A 20 11.22 4.24 -3.20
CA TYR A 20 12.04 4.80 -4.28
C TYR A 20 11.17 5.23 -5.46
N PHE A 21 10.21 4.38 -5.83
CA PHE A 21 9.24 4.67 -6.87
C PHE A 21 8.42 5.93 -6.57
N MET A 22 7.84 6.05 -5.38
CA MET A 22 7.08 7.24 -4.97
C MET A 22 7.96 8.51 -5.00
N TRP A 23 9.21 8.40 -4.55
CA TRP A 23 10.16 9.50 -4.58
C TRP A 23 10.52 9.95 -6.01
N ARG A 24 10.65 9.00 -6.93
CA ARG A 24 11.01 9.21 -8.34
C ARG A 24 9.83 9.05 -9.30
N ASN A 25 8.61 9.28 -8.83
CA ASN A 25 7.38 8.99 -9.57
C ASN A 25 7.32 9.68 -10.94
N GLN A 26 7.90 10.88 -11.04
CA GLN A 26 7.93 11.68 -12.27
C GLN A 26 8.86 11.12 -13.35
N VAL A 27 9.65 10.08 -13.08
CA VAL A 27 10.58 9.49 -14.05
C VAL A 27 10.02 8.22 -14.68
N TYR A 28 9.11 7.52 -13.98
CA TYR A 28 8.74 6.16 -14.35
C TYR A 28 7.28 6.00 -14.80
N ILE A 29 6.37 6.88 -14.38
CA ILE A 29 4.95 6.79 -14.77
C ILE A 29 4.44 8.15 -15.24
N GLY A 30 4.08 8.20 -16.51
CA GLY A 30 3.47 9.35 -17.15
C GLY A 30 3.42 9.18 -18.66
N TRP A 31 3.06 10.25 -19.37
CA TRP A 31 3.14 10.30 -20.81
C TRP A 31 4.56 10.59 -21.26
N PHE A 32 4.99 9.84 -22.27
CA PHE A 32 6.29 9.96 -22.94
C PHE A 32 6.06 10.47 -24.35
N GLU A 33 6.93 11.32 -24.84
CA GLU A 33 6.79 11.92 -26.17
C GLU A 33 7.65 11.17 -27.20
N ASN A 34 7.10 10.92 -28.39
CA ASN A 34 7.84 10.47 -29.59
C ASN A 34 8.80 9.28 -29.40
N GLY A 35 8.48 8.34 -28.51
CA GLY A 35 9.30 7.16 -28.24
C GLY A 35 10.55 7.42 -27.38
N ASP A 36 10.71 8.62 -26.83
CA ASP A 36 11.70 8.92 -25.80
C ASP A 36 11.18 8.44 -24.44
N PHE A 37 11.71 7.33 -23.96
CA PHE A 37 11.41 6.78 -22.63
C PHE A 37 12.34 7.34 -21.53
N GLU A 38 13.24 8.25 -21.86
CA GLU A 38 14.16 8.86 -20.88
C GLU A 38 13.47 9.98 -20.09
N HIS A 39 12.48 10.66 -20.69
CA HIS A 39 11.83 11.83 -20.10
C HIS A 39 10.31 11.74 -20.14
N VAL A 40 9.69 11.73 -18.96
CA VAL A 40 8.24 11.87 -18.82
C VAL A 40 7.86 13.32 -19.06
N VAL A 41 6.95 13.57 -20.00
CA VAL A 41 6.44 14.90 -20.34
C VAL A 41 5.26 15.28 -19.44
N ILE A 42 4.35 14.33 -19.18
CA ILE A 42 3.22 14.56 -18.28
C ILE A 42 3.22 13.47 -17.19
N PRO A 43 3.66 13.78 -15.96
CA PRO A 43 3.70 12.80 -14.88
C PRO A 43 2.29 12.40 -14.47
N PHE A 44 2.11 11.12 -14.15
CA PHE A 44 0.84 10.59 -13.67
C PHE A 44 0.47 11.18 -12.31
N PHE A 45 1.37 11.06 -11.33
CA PHE A 45 1.12 11.60 -10.00
C PHE A 45 1.52 13.07 -9.89
N ASN A 46 0.79 13.80 -9.06
CA ASN A 46 1.27 15.06 -8.52
C ASN A 46 2.36 14.78 -7.48
N ALA A 47 3.60 15.16 -7.78
CA ALA A 47 4.75 14.82 -6.95
C ALA A 47 4.69 15.43 -5.54
N ASP A 48 4.14 16.63 -5.40
CA ASP A 48 4.06 17.30 -4.09
C ASP A 48 3.02 16.62 -3.19
N VAL A 49 1.88 16.23 -3.77
CA VAL A 49 0.85 15.46 -3.07
C VAL A 49 1.33 14.05 -2.77
N LEU A 50 1.99 13.36 -3.71
CA LEU A 50 2.46 12.00 -3.47
C LEU A 50 3.54 11.93 -2.38
N LYS A 51 4.43 12.93 -2.30
CA LYS A 51 5.48 13.00 -1.29
C LYS A 51 4.94 13.05 0.14
N THR A 52 3.74 13.59 0.37
CA THR A 52 3.16 13.62 1.72
C THR A 52 2.81 12.23 2.25
N PHE A 53 2.64 11.24 1.37
CA PHE A 53 2.34 9.84 1.75
C PHE A 53 3.58 9.02 2.11
N ILE A 54 4.77 9.44 1.66
CA ILE A 54 6.02 8.68 1.83
C ILE A 54 6.32 8.42 3.32
N PRO A 55 6.25 9.40 4.25
CA PRO A 55 6.50 9.14 5.67
C PRO A 55 5.56 8.08 6.26
N PHE A 56 4.28 8.10 5.90
CA PHE A 56 3.31 7.13 6.39
C PHE A 56 3.59 5.72 5.88
N TYR A 57 3.97 5.60 4.61
CA TYR A 57 4.36 4.33 4.03
C TYR A 57 5.65 3.77 4.66
N ILE A 58 6.64 4.64 4.95
CA ILE A 58 7.86 4.24 5.69
C ILE A 58 7.48 3.68 7.08
N ILE A 59 6.57 4.35 7.81
CA ILE A 59 6.12 3.87 9.12
C ILE A 59 5.46 2.49 9.00
N SER A 60 4.58 2.29 8.01
CA SER A 60 3.96 0.98 7.74
C SER A 60 5.01 -0.11 7.50
N VAL A 61 5.98 0.12 6.60
CA VAL A 61 7.06 -0.84 6.32
C VAL A 61 7.88 -1.17 7.57
N VAL A 62 8.21 -0.17 8.40
CA VAL A 62 8.94 -0.37 9.66
C VAL A 62 8.13 -1.25 10.62
N LEU A 63 6.82 -1.01 10.77
CA LEU A 63 5.95 -1.83 11.61
C LEU A 63 5.88 -3.27 11.11
N THR A 64 5.76 -3.50 9.80
CA THR A 64 5.79 -4.85 9.21
C THR A 64 7.10 -5.58 9.49
N ILE A 65 8.23 -4.88 9.41
CA ILE A 65 9.55 -5.43 9.74
C ILE A 65 9.65 -5.80 11.22
N VAL A 66 9.19 -4.91 12.11
CA VAL A 66 9.19 -5.16 13.57
C VAL A 66 8.32 -6.36 13.90
N GLU A 67 7.10 -6.44 13.35
CA GLU A 67 6.20 -7.57 13.52
C GLU A 67 6.86 -8.88 13.07
N SER A 68 7.41 -8.90 11.85
CA SER A 68 8.07 -10.06 11.27
C SER A 68 9.27 -10.52 12.11
N GLY A 69 10.07 -9.57 12.63
CA GLY A 69 11.19 -9.84 13.52
C GLY A 69 10.76 -10.44 14.87
N LEU A 70 9.70 -9.90 15.48
CA LEU A 70 9.14 -10.42 16.72
C LEU A 70 8.54 -11.82 16.52
N LYS A 71 7.83 -12.06 15.42
CA LYS A 71 7.28 -13.37 15.05
C LYS A 71 8.39 -14.39 14.79
N LEU A 72 9.52 -13.98 14.23
CA LEU A 72 10.69 -14.85 14.05
C LEU A 72 11.33 -15.25 15.40
N LYS A 73 11.41 -14.31 16.35
CA LYS A 73 11.93 -14.55 17.70
C LYS A 73 11.01 -15.46 18.53
N SER A 74 9.72 -15.17 18.57
CA SER A 74 8.74 -15.93 19.38
C SER A 74 8.32 -17.24 18.73
N GLY A 75 8.31 -17.34 17.40
CA GLY A 75 7.96 -18.56 16.66
C GLY A 75 6.46 -18.91 16.67
N HIS A 76 5.64 -18.15 17.40
CA HIS A 76 4.19 -18.27 17.46
C HIS A 76 3.56 -16.88 17.65
N TRP A 77 2.25 -16.79 17.39
CA TRP A 77 1.48 -15.59 17.72
C TRP A 77 1.40 -15.45 19.25
N ASN A 78 1.57 -14.23 19.73
CA ASN A 78 1.33 -13.83 21.11
C ASN A 78 0.59 -12.50 21.11
N PHE A 79 0.08 -12.11 22.28
CA PHE A 79 -0.74 -10.91 22.41
C PHE A 79 -0.03 -9.64 21.89
N SER A 80 1.26 -9.47 22.20
CA SER A 80 2.04 -8.30 21.76
C SER A 80 2.20 -8.25 20.24
N ILE A 81 2.51 -9.40 19.60
CA ILE A 81 2.66 -9.48 18.14
C ILE A 81 1.32 -9.22 17.46
N ALA A 82 0.23 -9.82 17.95
CA ALA A 82 -1.11 -9.61 17.40
C ALA A 82 -1.58 -8.14 17.51
N THR A 83 -1.21 -7.46 18.60
CA THR A 83 -1.49 -6.04 18.79
C THR A 83 -0.74 -5.18 17.79
N ILE A 84 0.58 -5.40 17.61
CA ILE A 84 1.39 -4.65 16.64
C ILE A 84 0.85 -4.86 15.22
N HIS A 85 0.55 -6.10 14.86
CA HIS A 85 -0.05 -6.45 13.57
C HIS A 85 -1.39 -5.72 13.34
N THR A 86 -2.25 -5.69 14.35
CA THR A 86 -3.54 -4.97 14.26
C THR A 86 -3.34 -3.48 14.04
N VAL A 87 -2.39 -2.85 14.76
CA VAL A 87 -2.07 -1.43 14.60
C VAL A 87 -1.52 -1.13 13.21
N GLU A 88 -0.60 -1.96 12.73
CA GLU A 88 -0.04 -1.84 11.38
C GLU A 88 -1.13 -1.95 10.32
N GLN A 89 -1.97 -2.99 10.37
CA GLN A 89 -3.03 -3.20 9.40
C GLN A 89 -4.04 -2.06 9.38
N ILE A 90 -4.44 -1.54 10.55
CA ILE A 90 -5.34 -0.39 10.65
C ILE A 90 -4.69 0.86 10.07
N LEU A 91 -3.42 1.13 10.39
CA LEU A 91 -2.68 2.26 9.84
C LEU A 91 -2.61 2.17 8.30
N SER A 92 -2.27 1.00 7.77
CA SER A 92 -2.17 0.74 6.33
C SER A 92 -3.50 0.96 5.61
N ILE A 93 -4.63 0.51 6.20
CA ILE A 93 -5.98 0.79 5.69
C ILE A 93 -6.29 2.29 5.72
N ILE A 94 -5.98 2.98 6.82
CA ILE A 94 -6.20 4.43 6.94
C ILE A 94 -5.42 5.18 5.85
N VAL A 95 -4.14 4.88 5.67
CA VAL A 95 -3.30 5.49 4.65
C VAL A 95 -3.84 5.24 3.25
N LEU A 96 -4.31 4.02 2.96
CA LEU A 96 -4.93 3.69 1.67
C LEU A 96 -6.23 4.48 1.42
N PHE A 97 -7.07 4.67 2.44
CA PHE A 97 -8.27 5.51 2.31
C PHE A 97 -7.93 6.98 2.09
N PHE A 98 -6.94 7.51 2.81
CA PHE A 98 -6.45 8.86 2.55
C PHE A 98 -5.95 8.98 1.11
N PHE A 99 -5.10 8.04 0.66
CA PHE A 99 -4.60 8.01 -0.72
C PHE A 99 -5.74 7.93 -1.76
N ALA A 100 -6.73 7.07 -1.54
CA ALA A 100 -7.86 6.88 -2.45
C ALA A 100 -8.81 8.09 -2.52
N THR A 101 -8.88 8.89 -1.46
CA THR A 101 -9.79 10.04 -1.35
C THR A 101 -9.12 11.39 -1.60
N THR A 102 -7.78 11.44 -1.66
CA THR A 102 -7.05 12.67 -1.91
C THR A 102 -7.29 13.20 -3.33
N THR A 103 -7.88 14.39 -3.39
CA THR A 103 -8.04 15.16 -4.62
C THR A 103 -6.67 15.58 -5.16
N ASN A 104 -6.53 15.65 -6.48
CA ASN A 104 -5.29 16.07 -7.17
C ASN A 104 -4.08 15.15 -6.94
N LEU A 105 -4.29 13.91 -6.45
CA LEU A 105 -3.23 12.91 -6.38
C LEU A 105 -2.70 12.56 -7.77
N VAL A 106 -3.61 12.35 -8.73
CA VAL A 106 -3.27 12.22 -10.15
C VAL A 106 -3.32 13.61 -10.79
N ASN A 107 -2.36 13.89 -11.66
CA ASN A 107 -2.25 15.16 -12.36
C ASN A 107 -3.45 15.34 -13.31
N PRO A 108 -4.25 16.42 -13.19
CA PRO A 108 -5.39 16.64 -14.08
C PRO A 108 -5.01 16.70 -15.57
N THR A 109 -3.80 17.18 -15.91
CA THR A 109 -3.34 17.19 -17.31
C THR A 109 -3.10 15.79 -17.86
N PHE A 110 -2.79 14.80 -17.00
CA PHE A 110 -2.66 13.41 -17.42
C PHE A 110 -3.99 12.87 -17.96
N TRP A 111 -5.11 13.22 -17.32
CA TRP A 111 -6.44 12.80 -17.78
C TRP A 111 -6.85 13.49 -19.08
N ALA A 112 -6.50 14.76 -19.25
CA ALA A 112 -6.74 15.48 -20.49
C ALA A 112 -6.00 14.83 -21.67
N GLU A 113 -4.74 14.45 -21.45
CA GLU A 113 -3.95 13.74 -22.47
C GLU A 113 -4.51 12.35 -22.76
N ALA A 114 -4.90 11.59 -21.73
CA ALA A 114 -5.54 10.28 -21.92
C ALA A 114 -6.84 10.36 -22.73
N ALA A 115 -7.65 11.39 -22.48
CA ALA A 115 -8.89 11.63 -23.20
C ALA A 115 -8.67 11.90 -24.69
N ALA A 116 -7.54 12.52 -25.08
CA ALA A 116 -7.23 12.82 -26.47
C ALA A 116 -7.10 11.57 -27.37
N TYR A 117 -6.82 10.41 -26.79
CA TYR A 117 -6.67 9.13 -27.49
C TYR A 117 -7.93 8.25 -27.44
N THR A 118 -9.03 8.75 -26.88
CA THR A 118 -10.26 7.98 -26.67
C THR A 118 -11.51 8.82 -26.93
N GLU A 119 -12.69 8.19 -26.86
CA GLU A 119 -13.98 8.89 -26.98
C GLU A 119 -14.53 9.36 -25.62
N ILE A 120 -13.83 9.09 -24.51
CA ILE A 120 -14.28 9.46 -23.17
C ILE A 120 -13.60 10.75 -22.68
N THR A 121 -14.29 11.51 -21.85
CA THR A 121 -13.77 12.78 -21.32
C THR A 121 -12.75 12.56 -20.20
N ALA A 122 -11.91 13.56 -19.95
CA ALA A 122 -10.96 13.56 -18.83
C ALA A 122 -11.67 13.38 -17.48
N GLU A 123 -12.88 13.92 -17.33
CA GLU A 123 -13.70 13.77 -16.13
C GLU A 123 -14.17 12.32 -15.94
N GLN A 124 -14.58 11.65 -17.02
CA GLN A 124 -14.93 10.22 -16.99
C GLN A 124 -13.74 9.34 -16.61
N PHE A 125 -12.53 9.64 -17.12
CA PHE A 125 -11.30 8.97 -16.69
C PHE A 125 -11.02 9.15 -15.20
N SER A 126 -11.04 10.40 -14.74
CA SER A 126 -10.79 10.72 -13.33
C SER A 126 -11.82 10.05 -12.43
N GLU A 127 -13.11 10.11 -12.77
CA GLU A 127 -14.18 9.49 -12.01
C GLU A 127 -14.04 7.96 -11.98
N GLY A 128 -13.76 7.34 -13.13
CA GLY A 128 -13.54 5.89 -13.24
C GLY A 128 -12.36 5.43 -12.37
N PHE A 129 -11.23 6.14 -12.43
CA PHE A 129 -10.07 5.87 -11.59
C PHE A 129 -10.38 6.03 -10.11
N SER A 130 -11.04 7.14 -9.72
CA SER A 130 -11.44 7.39 -8.33
C SER A 130 -12.38 6.31 -7.79
N LYS A 131 -13.38 5.88 -8.57
CA LYS A 131 -14.25 4.76 -8.19
C LYS A 131 -13.48 3.45 -8.06
N GLY A 132 -12.55 3.19 -8.98
CA GLY A 132 -11.71 2.00 -8.97
C GLY A 132 -10.85 1.92 -7.71
N ILE A 133 -10.11 2.99 -7.38
CA ILE A 133 -9.23 3.00 -6.21
C ILE A 133 -10.01 3.00 -4.90
N TYR A 134 -11.15 3.68 -4.84
CA TYR A 134 -12.01 3.67 -3.67
C TYR A 134 -12.66 2.29 -3.43
N GLY A 135 -13.11 1.62 -4.50
CA GLY A 135 -13.59 0.25 -4.43
C GLY A 135 -12.50 -0.73 -3.98
N PHE A 136 -11.27 -0.56 -4.50
CA PHE A 136 -10.11 -1.33 -4.05
C PHE A 136 -9.78 -1.09 -2.57
N ALA A 137 -9.83 0.15 -2.09
CA ALA A 137 -9.61 0.47 -0.68
C ALA A 137 -10.62 -0.25 0.24
N TRP A 138 -11.90 -0.27 -0.13
CA TRP A 138 -12.92 -1.03 0.59
C TRP A 138 -12.66 -2.52 0.58
N PHE A 139 -12.28 -3.08 -0.57
CA PHE A 139 -11.91 -4.49 -0.66
C PHE A 139 -10.75 -4.83 0.28
N VAL A 140 -9.68 -4.02 0.29
CA VAL A 140 -8.54 -4.20 1.19
C VAL A 140 -8.96 -4.08 2.66
N ALA A 141 -9.85 -3.15 2.99
CA ALA A 141 -10.35 -2.98 4.36
C ALA A 141 -11.11 -4.21 4.86
N VAL A 142 -11.94 -4.82 4.02
CA VAL A 142 -12.66 -6.06 4.34
C VAL A 142 -11.66 -7.21 4.52
N MET A 143 -10.72 -7.38 3.59
CA MET A 143 -9.70 -8.42 3.68
C MET A 143 -8.81 -8.27 4.91
N GLY A 144 -8.40 -7.04 5.24
CA GLY A 144 -7.63 -6.74 6.43
C GLY A 144 -8.41 -7.01 7.72
N SER A 145 -9.71 -6.74 7.73
CA SER A 145 -10.58 -7.08 8.87
C SER A 145 -10.65 -8.59 9.09
N ILE A 146 -10.77 -9.37 8.01
CA ILE A 146 -10.75 -10.85 8.08
C ILE A 146 -9.40 -11.34 8.61
N ASP A 147 -8.29 -10.75 8.16
CA ASP A 147 -6.96 -11.13 8.60
C ASP A 147 -6.71 -10.83 10.08
N ILE A 148 -7.11 -9.64 10.55
CA ILE A 148 -7.06 -9.27 11.97
C ILE A 148 -7.84 -10.30 12.81
N LEU A 149 -9.07 -10.65 12.41
CA LEU A 149 -9.88 -11.65 13.12
C LEU A 149 -9.21 -13.02 13.14
N SER A 150 -8.63 -13.46 12.02
CA SER A 150 -7.87 -14.71 11.90
C SER A 150 -6.66 -14.73 12.82
N THR A 151 -5.92 -13.62 12.90
CA THR A 151 -4.76 -13.45 13.77
C THR A 151 -5.13 -13.51 15.26
N TRP A 152 -6.21 -12.86 15.66
CA TRP A 152 -6.71 -12.94 17.04
C TRP A 152 -7.21 -14.34 17.40
N PHE A 153 -7.90 -15.03 16.49
CA PHE A 153 -8.29 -16.43 16.70
C PHE A 153 -7.07 -17.34 16.91
N LYS A 154 -6.01 -17.17 16.12
CA LYS A 154 -4.75 -17.91 16.29
C LYS A 154 -4.05 -17.58 17.62
N THR A 155 -4.19 -16.34 18.09
CA THR A 155 -3.54 -15.86 19.33
C THR A 155 -4.26 -16.35 20.59
N LEU A 156 -5.59 -16.39 20.57
CA LEU A 156 -6.42 -16.80 21.72
C LEU A 156 -6.62 -18.31 21.83
N LYS A 157 -6.34 -19.07 20.76
CA LYS A 157 -6.47 -20.53 20.79
C LYS A 157 -5.46 -21.12 21.81
N PRO A 158 -5.91 -21.86 22.84
CA PRO A 158 -5.02 -22.39 23.87
C PRO A 158 -3.97 -23.31 23.25
N ASN A 159 -2.70 -23.13 23.62
CA ASN A 159 -1.64 -24.05 23.24
C ASN A 159 -1.91 -25.39 23.94
N ARG A 160 -2.20 -26.43 23.16
CA ARG A 160 -2.48 -27.81 23.61
C ARG A 160 -1.37 -28.44 24.48
N LYS A 161 -0.23 -27.77 24.67
CA LYS A 161 0.90 -28.19 25.49
C LYS A 161 0.79 -27.81 26.97
N GLU A 162 -0.13 -26.93 27.35
CA GLU A 162 -0.34 -26.52 28.76
C GLU A 162 -1.47 -27.31 29.44
N ILE A 163 -2.09 -28.25 28.72
CA ILE A 163 -3.09 -29.19 29.26
C ILE A 163 -2.38 -30.54 29.45
N LYS A 164 -1.49 -30.63 30.44
CA LYS A 164 -1.00 -31.88 31.01
C LYS A 164 -0.68 -31.69 32.48
#